data_AF-A0A9W4NV98-F1
#
_entry.id   AF-A0A9W4NV98-F1
#
_cell.length_a   1.000
_cell.length_b   1.000
_cell.length_c   1.000
_cell.angle_alpha   90.00
_cell.angle_beta   90.00
_cell.angle_gamma   90.00
#
_symmetry.space_group_name_H-M   'P 1'
#
loop_
_entity.id
_entity.type
_entity.pdbx_description
1 polymer ?
#
loop_
_entity_poly.entity_id
_entity_poly.type
_entity_poly.pdbx_seq_one_letter_code
_entity_poly.pdbx_strand_id
1 'polypeptide(L)'
;MLVKSSDATYYALQTLNRRIEPRLEKLRANTTRLKHELWLLQRHVKEFRHPLFENWEADLLTHLIVVAYASEYRKLPGGVVIGKETFSERENLTRAYSLAARNIRSTTIRKLGLSDRYHEALQRYPEVAPYRSQNPFRTEFAFAKWLVEEKESRPELYGFWSKLFPVCYDRSVQQSTSFF
;
A
#
# COMPACT_ATOMS: atom_id res chain seq x y z
N MET A 1 -27.71 -24.56 -55.75
CA MET A 1 -28.12 -23.75 -54.58
C MET A 1 -26.98 -23.38 -53.63
N LEU A 2 -25.72 -23.80 -53.84
CA LEU A 2 -24.61 -23.55 -52.88
C LEU A 2 -23.94 -22.16 -53.01
N VAL A 3 -23.95 -21.52 -54.18
CA VAL A 3 -23.26 -20.24 -54.43
C VAL A 3 -23.90 -19.06 -53.69
N LYS A 4 -25.25 -18.99 -53.63
CA LYS A 4 -25.97 -17.92 -52.93
C LYS A 4 -25.77 -17.92 -51.40
N SER A 5 -25.48 -19.08 -50.82
CA SER A 5 -25.21 -19.24 -49.38
C SER A 5 -23.84 -18.67 -49.01
N SER A 6 -22.83 -18.95 -49.83
CA SER A 6 -21.46 -18.43 -49.65
C SER A 6 -21.43 -16.90 -49.69
N ASP A 7 -22.14 -16.29 -50.65
CA ASP A 7 -22.21 -14.83 -50.79
C ASP A 7 -22.92 -14.17 -49.59
N ALA A 8 -24.05 -14.73 -49.14
CA ALA A 8 -24.77 -14.23 -47.97
C ALA A 8 -23.90 -14.29 -46.70
N THR A 9 -23.11 -15.35 -46.55
CA THR A 9 -22.20 -15.52 -45.42
C THR A 9 -21.03 -14.54 -45.50
N TYR A 10 -20.49 -14.29 -46.69
CA TYR A 10 -19.45 -13.29 -46.94
C TYR A 10 -19.92 -11.87 -46.60
N TYR A 11 -21.12 -11.47 -47.04
CA TYR A 11 -21.68 -10.15 -46.71
C TYR A 11 -21.99 -9.99 -45.22
N ALA A 12 -22.47 -11.04 -44.55
CA ALA A 12 -22.70 -11.02 -43.11
C ALA A 12 -21.38 -10.82 -42.35
N LEU A 13 -20.32 -11.56 -42.71
CA LEU A 13 -18.99 -11.41 -42.13
C LEU A 13 -18.39 -10.02 -42.39
N GLN A 14 -18.54 -9.50 -43.60
CA GLN A 14 -18.05 -8.17 -43.96
C GLN A 14 -18.76 -7.07 -43.15
N THR A 15 -20.08 -7.20 -42.96
CA THR A 15 -20.88 -6.28 -42.14
C THR A 15 -20.47 -6.35 -40.67
N LEU A 16 -20.17 -7.55 -40.18
CA LEU A 16 -19.75 -7.78 -38.80
C LEU A 16 -18.35 -7.22 -38.54
N ASN A 17 -17.40 -7.44 -39.46
CA ASN A 17 -16.07 -6.82 -39.42
C ASN A 17 -16.16 -5.29 -39.42
N ARG A 18 -16.99 -4.71 -40.29
CA ARG A 18 -17.22 -3.27 -40.36
C ARG A 18 -17.82 -2.68 -39.08
N ARG A 19 -18.52 -3.50 -38.26
CA ARG A 19 -19.03 -3.11 -36.93
C ARG A 19 -18.02 -3.30 -35.81
N ILE A 20 -17.10 -4.26 -35.94
CA ILE A 20 -16.09 -4.57 -34.92
C ILE A 20 -14.90 -3.61 -35.00
N GLU A 21 -14.43 -3.26 -36.19
CA GLU A 21 -13.33 -2.29 -36.40
C GLU A 21 -13.48 -0.99 -35.59
N PRO A 22 -14.60 -0.25 -35.67
CA PRO A 22 -14.74 1.00 -34.91
C PRO A 22 -14.78 0.77 -33.39
N ARG A 23 -15.26 -0.39 -32.92
CA ARG A 23 -15.23 -0.74 -31.49
C ARG A 23 -13.82 -1.04 -31.02
N LEU A 24 -13.02 -1.72 -31.86
CA LEU A 24 -11.61 -2.00 -31.61
C LEU A 24 -10.80 -0.70 -31.57
N GLU A 25 -11.02 0.20 -32.50
CA GLU A 25 -10.38 1.52 -32.51
C GLU A 25 -10.77 2.36 -31.29
N LYS A 26 -12.04 2.34 -30.90
CA LYS A 26 -12.49 3.00 -29.66
C LYS A 26 -11.84 2.39 -28.41
N LEU A 27 -11.72 1.07 -28.35
CA LEU A 27 -11.04 0.38 -27.24
C LEU A 27 -9.55 0.72 -27.19
N ARG A 28 -8.87 0.78 -28.34
CA ARG A 28 -7.47 1.21 -28.44
C ARG A 28 -7.31 2.63 -27.96
N ALA A 29 -8.12 3.57 -28.45
CA ALA A 29 -8.09 4.97 -28.00
C ALA A 29 -8.33 5.11 -26.50
N ASN A 30 -9.32 4.41 -25.95
CA ASN A 30 -9.59 4.38 -24.51
C ASN A 30 -8.41 3.80 -23.71
N THR A 31 -7.79 2.74 -24.20
CA THR A 31 -6.63 2.11 -23.54
C THR A 31 -5.44 3.06 -23.51
N THR A 32 -5.17 3.77 -24.62
CA THR A 32 -4.10 4.77 -24.68
C THR A 32 -4.37 5.93 -23.74
N ARG A 33 -5.62 6.41 -23.68
CA ARG A 33 -6.03 7.46 -22.74
C ARG A 33 -5.84 7.02 -21.28
N LEU A 34 -6.30 5.83 -20.93
CA LEU A 34 -6.14 5.27 -19.59
C LEU A 34 -4.67 5.13 -19.20
N LYS A 35 -3.80 4.68 -20.12
CA LYS A 35 -2.35 4.64 -19.88
C LYS A 35 -1.76 6.02 -19.60
N HIS A 36 -2.21 7.05 -20.31
CA HIS A 36 -1.77 8.42 -20.08
C HIS A 36 -2.27 8.97 -18.74
N GLU A 37 -3.55 8.76 -18.41
CA GLU A 37 -4.13 9.13 -17.11
C GLU A 37 -3.39 8.44 -15.95
N LEU A 38 -3.09 7.14 -16.09
CA LEU A 38 -2.27 6.39 -15.13
C LEU A 38 -0.87 7.00 -14.96
N TRP A 39 -0.24 7.38 -16.06
CA TRP A 39 1.08 8.02 -16.03
C TRP A 39 1.03 9.38 -15.33
N LEU A 40 0.02 10.20 -15.59
CA LEU A 40 -0.18 11.49 -14.91
C LEU A 40 -0.43 11.30 -13.42
N LEU A 41 -1.26 10.33 -13.04
CA LEU A 41 -1.48 9.96 -11.64
C LEU A 41 -0.19 9.50 -10.96
N GLN A 42 0.58 8.62 -11.59
CA GLN A 42 1.87 8.17 -11.08
C GLN A 42 2.85 9.34 -10.92
N ARG A 43 2.87 10.28 -11.87
CA ARG A 43 3.67 11.49 -11.79
C ARG A 43 3.23 12.39 -10.62
N HIS A 44 1.93 12.64 -10.47
CA HIS A 44 1.41 13.42 -9.35
C HIS A 44 1.70 12.77 -7.99
N VAL A 45 1.57 11.44 -7.89
CA VAL A 45 1.96 10.67 -6.70
C VAL A 45 3.45 10.82 -6.40
N LYS A 46 4.30 10.86 -7.43
CA LYS A 46 5.74 11.13 -7.27
C LYS A 46 6.04 12.58 -6.84
N GLU A 47 5.27 13.56 -7.31
CA GLU A 47 5.44 14.97 -6.91
C GLU A 47 4.91 15.23 -5.48
N PHE A 48 3.90 14.48 -5.02
CA PHE A 48 3.34 14.50 -3.64
C PHE A 48 4.09 13.60 -2.64
N ARG A 49 5.35 13.22 -2.92
CA ARG A 49 6.12 12.24 -2.13
C ARG A 49 6.26 12.54 -0.64
N HIS A 50 6.12 13.79 -0.20
CA HIS A 50 6.24 14.14 1.23
C HIS A 50 5.10 13.54 2.09
N PRO A 51 3.82 13.89 1.87
CA PRO A 51 2.73 13.32 2.66
C PRO A 51 2.52 11.82 2.45
N LEU A 52 2.92 11.25 1.30
CA LEU A 52 2.72 9.80 1.06
C LEU A 52 3.69 8.92 1.84
N PHE A 53 4.96 9.32 1.92
CA PHE A 53 5.95 8.57 2.69
C PHE A 53 5.65 8.65 4.20
N GLU A 54 5.31 9.84 4.70
CA GLU A 54 4.93 10.04 6.11
C GLU A 54 3.69 9.22 6.49
N ASN A 55 2.70 9.09 5.59
CA ASN A 55 1.55 8.20 5.80
C ASN A 55 1.98 6.73 5.91
N TRP A 56 2.83 6.24 5.00
CA TRP A 56 3.28 4.85 5.01
C TRP A 56 4.20 4.52 6.19
N GLU A 57 5.06 5.46 6.57
CA GLU A 57 5.87 5.39 7.79
C GLU A 57 4.96 5.28 9.03
N ALA A 58 3.97 6.17 9.16
CA ALA A 58 3.02 6.14 10.25
C ALA A 58 2.25 4.80 10.30
N ASP A 59 1.79 4.30 9.16
CA ASP A 59 1.03 3.05 9.11
C ASP A 59 1.88 1.83 9.47
N LEU A 60 3.10 1.74 8.93
CA LEU A 60 3.99 0.62 9.21
C LEU A 60 4.44 0.62 10.68
N LEU A 61 4.76 1.78 11.24
CA LEU A 61 5.07 1.91 12.66
C LEU A 61 3.85 1.59 13.53
N THR A 62 2.65 1.97 13.10
CA THR A 62 1.40 1.55 13.78
C THR A 62 1.30 0.02 13.83
N HIS A 63 1.61 -0.65 12.71
CA HIS A 63 1.61 -2.11 12.66
C HIS A 63 2.67 -2.72 13.58
N LEU A 64 3.87 -2.16 13.60
CA LEU A 64 4.93 -2.59 14.50
C LEU A 64 4.52 -2.47 15.98
N ILE A 65 3.82 -1.41 16.35
CA ILE A 65 3.28 -1.24 17.72
C ILE A 65 2.30 -2.38 18.06
N VAL A 66 1.39 -2.72 17.13
CA VAL A 66 0.43 -3.81 17.32
C VAL A 66 1.16 -5.14 17.51
N VAL A 67 2.14 -5.45 16.66
CA VAL A 67 2.94 -6.68 16.75
C VAL A 67 3.73 -6.74 18.04
N ALA A 68 4.37 -5.65 18.46
CA ALA A 68 5.12 -5.58 19.71
C ALA A 68 4.24 -5.87 20.92
N TYR A 69 3.04 -5.26 20.99
CA TYR A 69 2.09 -5.53 22.06
C TYR A 69 1.55 -6.97 22.04
N ALA A 70 1.26 -7.50 20.85
CA ALA A 70 0.83 -8.89 20.68
C ALA A 70 1.91 -9.88 21.15
N SER A 71 3.19 -9.60 20.86
CA SER A 71 4.32 -10.44 21.28
C SER A 71 4.49 -10.51 22.80
N GLU A 72 4.01 -9.50 23.53
CA GLU A 72 4.05 -9.43 25.00
C GLU A 72 2.72 -9.84 25.64
N TYR A 73 1.75 -10.35 24.88
CA TYR A 73 0.38 -10.64 25.32
C TYR A 73 -0.31 -9.45 26.00
N ARG A 74 0.04 -8.22 25.59
CA ARG A 74 -0.53 -6.99 26.12
C ARG A 74 -1.64 -6.45 25.23
N LYS A 75 -2.65 -5.86 25.86
CA LYS A 75 -3.67 -5.06 25.14
C LYS A 75 -3.14 -3.64 24.93
N LEU A 76 -3.54 -3.03 23.82
CA LEU A 76 -3.22 -1.63 23.56
C LEU A 76 -3.86 -0.72 24.63
N PRO A 77 -3.20 0.40 24.99
CA PRO A 77 -3.77 1.40 25.88
C PRO A 77 -5.15 1.87 25.37
N GLY A 78 -6.13 1.97 26.26
CA GLY A 78 -7.47 2.47 25.92
C GLY A 78 -8.47 1.42 25.39
N GLY A 79 -8.14 0.13 25.39
CA GLY A 79 -9.11 -0.93 25.05
C GLY A 79 -9.57 -0.96 23.59
N VAL A 80 -8.74 -0.40 22.70
CA VAL A 80 -9.00 -0.25 21.27
C VAL A 80 -9.32 -1.58 20.59
N VAL A 81 -10.48 -1.65 19.92
CA VAL A 81 -10.83 -2.74 19.01
C VAL A 81 -10.60 -2.26 17.58
N ILE A 82 -9.68 -2.92 16.87
CA ILE A 82 -9.28 -2.58 15.50
C ILE A 82 -10.47 -2.78 14.54
N GLY A 83 -10.81 -1.78 13.72
CA GLY A 83 -11.68 -1.95 12.54
C GLY A 83 -13.08 -1.32 12.56
N LYS A 84 -13.44 -0.52 13.58
CA LYS A 84 -14.66 0.31 13.59
C LYS A 84 -14.31 1.70 14.12
N GLU A 85 -14.09 2.68 13.24
CA GLU A 85 -13.64 4.02 13.63
C GLU A 85 -14.57 5.13 13.09
N THR A 86 -15.09 5.96 13.99
CA THR A 86 -15.65 7.29 13.76
C THR A 86 -14.56 8.36 13.87
N PHE A 87 -14.81 9.58 13.40
CA PHE A 87 -13.81 10.66 13.40
C PHE A 87 -13.29 11.01 14.81
N SER A 88 -14.16 11.01 15.83
CA SER A 88 -13.76 11.21 17.24
C SER A 88 -12.92 10.06 17.81
N GLU A 89 -13.06 8.84 17.28
CA GLU A 89 -12.24 7.70 17.69
C GLU A 89 -10.83 7.80 17.10
N ARG A 90 -10.66 8.41 15.92
CA ARG A 90 -9.36 8.54 15.25
C ARG A 90 -8.33 9.29 16.10
N GLU A 91 -8.69 10.42 16.69
CA GLU A 91 -7.76 11.23 17.49
C GLU A 91 -7.37 10.52 18.80
N ASN A 92 -8.33 9.87 19.44
CA ASN A 92 -8.09 9.04 20.62
C ASN A 92 -7.17 7.86 20.29
N LEU A 93 -7.33 7.26 19.12
CA LEU A 93 -6.46 6.18 18.64
C LEU A 93 -5.05 6.65 18.34
N THR A 94 -4.90 7.80 17.68
CA THR A 94 -3.59 8.41 17.45
C THR A 94 -2.87 8.67 18.77
N ARG A 95 -3.59 9.16 19.80
CA ARG A 95 -3.04 9.30 21.17
C ARG A 95 -2.68 7.95 21.79
N ALA A 96 -3.55 6.95 21.68
CA ALA A 96 -3.30 5.60 22.22
C ALA A 96 -2.06 4.95 21.61
N TYR A 97 -1.90 5.00 20.28
CA TYR A 97 -0.72 4.50 19.59
C TYR A 97 0.54 5.30 19.96
N SER A 98 0.44 6.62 20.09
CA SER A 98 1.58 7.46 20.52
C SER A 98 2.07 7.08 21.92
N LEU A 99 1.16 6.83 22.86
CA LEU A 99 1.49 6.35 24.20
C LEU A 99 2.04 4.93 24.17
N ALA A 100 1.46 4.05 23.36
CA ALA A 100 1.93 2.68 23.20
C ALA A 100 3.37 2.64 22.66
N ALA A 101 3.67 3.43 21.63
CA ALA A 101 5.00 3.53 21.01
C ALA A 101 6.08 3.88 22.04
N ARG A 102 5.81 4.86 22.90
CA ARG A 102 6.74 5.28 23.96
C ARG A 102 6.98 4.21 25.03
N ASN A 103 5.98 3.36 25.29
CA ASN A 103 6.04 2.33 26.32
C ASN A 103 6.71 1.02 25.86
N ILE A 104 6.92 0.84 24.55
CA ILE A 104 7.65 -0.31 24.02
C ILE A 104 9.12 -0.17 24.39
N ARG A 105 9.70 -1.23 24.96
CA ARG A 105 11.11 -1.25 25.37
C ARG A 105 11.97 -1.71 24.19
N SER A 106 13.22 -1.22 24.13
CA SER A 106 14.20 -1.71 23.15
C SER A 106 14.38 -3.24 23.22
N THR A 107 14.27 -3.84 24.41
CA THR A 107 14.35 -5.30 24.57
C THR A 107 13.22 -6.05 23.85
N THR A 108 12.02 -5.47 23.77
CA THR A 108 10.89 -6.01 22.99
C THR A 108 11.22 -6.02 21.50
N ILE A 109 11.80 -4.92 20.99
CA ILE A 109 12.21 -4.78 19.58
C ILE A 109 13.30 -5.78 19.21
N ARG A 110 14.29 -5.97 20.10
CA ARG A 110 15.34 -6.98 19.90
C ARG A 110 14.78 -8.40 19.87
N LYS A 111 13.76 -8.72 20.68
CA LYS A 111 13.07 -10.03 20.62
C LYS A 111 12.34 -10.28 19.30
N LEU A 112 11.91 -9.21 18.62
CA LEU A 112 11.34 -9.28 17.27
C LEU A 112 12.43 -9.38 16.17
N GLY A 113 13.70 -9.50 16.54
CA GLY A 113 14.81 -9.60 15.57
C GLY A 113 15.22 -8.26 14.95
N LEU A 114 14.78 -7.13 15.52
CA LEU A 114 15.04 -5.79 15.03
C LEU A 114 16.12 -5.08 15.86
N SER A 115 16.88 -4.18 15.23
CA SER A 115 17.91 -3.37 15.91
C SER A 115 17.31 -2.20 16.72
N ASP A 116 18.14 -1.56 17.55
CA ASP A 116 17.70 -0.41 18.37
C ASP A 116 17.26 0.80 17.55
N ARG A 117 17.69 0.91 16.28
CA ARG A 117 17.21 1.97 15.37
C ARG A 117 15.69 1.94 15.16
N TYR A 118 15.06 0.75 15.24
CA TYR A 118 13.61 0.64 15.15
C TYR A 118 12.91 1.05 16.45
N HIS A 119 13.57 0.86 17.59
CA HIS A 119 13.09 1.42 18.85
C HIS A 119 13.14 2.95 18.82
N GLU A 120 14.24 3.54 18.33
CA GLU A 120 14.34 5.00 18.13
C GLU A 120 13.25 5.52 17.18
N ALA A 121 12.98 4.83 16.09
CA ALA A 121 11.88 5.19 15.18
C ALA A 121 10.51 5.14 15.87
N LEU A 122 10.25 4.16 16.74
CA LEU A 122 9.03 4.11 17.55
C LEU A 122 8.94 5.27 18.55
N GLN A 123 10.05 5.69 19.15
CA GLN A 123 10.04 6.85 20.04
C GLN A 123 9.68 8.15 19.29
N ARG A 124 9.99 8.22 18.00
CA ARG A 124 9.63 9.32 17.09
C ARG A 124 8.25 9.18 16.45
N TYR A 125 7.55 8.06 16.65
CA TYR A 125 6.21 7.84 16.10
C TYR A 125 5.21 8.99 16.33
N PRO A 126 5.19 9.70 17.49
CA PRO A 126 4.28 10.83 17.69
C PRO A 126 4.45 11.98 16.67
N GLU A 127 5.63 12.11 16.05
CA GLU A 127 5.90 13.10 14.98
C GLU A 127 5.13 12.76 13.70
N VAL A 128 4.95 11.47 13.43
CA VAL A 128 4.34 10.95 12.19
C VAL A 128 2.91 10.44 12.39
N ALA A 129 2.47 10.25 13.63
CA ALA A 129 1.14 9.75 13.98
C ALA A 129 -0.04 10.53 13.35
N PRO A 130 0.02 11.87 13.13
CA PRO A 130 -1.05 12.60 12.43
C PRO A 130 -1.28 12.14 10.99
N TYR A 131 -0.27 11.58 10.33
CA TYR A 131 -0.32 11.09 8.95
C TYR A 131 -0.90 9.68 8.81
N ARG A 132 -1.16 8.99 9.94
CA ARG A 132 -1.75 7.64 9.94
C ARG A 132 -3.03 7.57 9.11
N SER A 133 -3.10 6.60 8.21
CA SER A 133 -4.28 6.30 7.41
C SER A 133 -5.48 5.94 8.27
N GLN A 134 -6.69 6.11 7.73
CA GLN A 134 -7.90 5.57 8.37
C GLN A 134 -7.82 4.04 8.55
N ASN A 135 -7.16 3.34 7.61
CA ASN A 135 -6.88 1.92 7.73
C ASN A 135 -5.38 1.67 7.48
N PRO A 136 -4.55 1.60 8.55
CA PRO A 136 -3.10 1.45 8.42
C PRO A 136 -2.69 0.06 7.88
N PHE A 137 -3.59 -0.93 7.89
CA PHE A 137 -3.30 -2.28 7.42
C PHE A 137 -3.50 -2.45 5.91
N ARG A 138 -3.92 -1.40 5.20
CA ARG A 138 -4.16 -1.44 3.75
C ARG A 138 -3.07 -0.78 2.91
N THR A 139 -2.01 -0.26 3.52
CA THR A 139 -0.94 0.44 2.81
C THR A 139 0.27 -0.43 2.46
N GLU A 140 0.27 -1.69 2.88
CA GLU A 140 1.34 -2.68 2.62
C GLU A 140 1.79 -2.69 1.16
N PHE A 141 0.87 -2.96 0.22
CA PHE A 141 1.18 -3.09 -1.20
C PHE A 141 1.77 -1.80 -1.78
N ALA A 142 1.14 -0.66 -1.49
CA ALA A 142 1.57 0.64 -2.01
C ALA A 142 2.97 1.00 -1.51
N PHE A 143 3.24 0.76 -0.22
CA PHE A 143 4.56 1.04 0.35
C PHE A 143 5.62 0.06 -0.15
N ALA A 144 5.28 -1.23 -0.27
CA ALA A 144 6.19 -2.23 -0.84
C ALA A 144 6.62 -1.85 -2.26
N LYS A 145 5.65 -1.45 -3.09
CA LYS A 145 5.90 -1.03 -4.46
C LYS A 145 6.82 0.19 -4.51
N TRP A 146 6.53 1.20 -3.70
CA TRP A 146 7.37 2.38 -3.62
C TRP A 146 8.79 2.07 -3.15
N LEU A 147 8.96 1.21 -2.13
CA LEU A 147 10.28 0.81 -1.66
C LEU A 147 11.10 0.10 -2.75
N VAL A 148 10.48 -0.76 -3.55
CA VAL A 148 11.15 -1.42 -4.68
C VAL A 148 11.54 -0.40 -5.75
N GLU A 149 10.66 0.53 -6.10
CA GLU A 149 10.95 1.59 -7.07
C GLU A 149 12.09 2.51 -6.63
N GLU A 150 12.16 2.82 -5.33
CA GLU A 150 13.15 3.74 -4.77
C GLU A 150 14.42 3.03 -4.29
N LYS A 151 14.52 1.69 -4.43
CA LYS A 151 15.61 0.87 -3.89
C LYS A 151 16.99 1.36 -4.33
N GLU A 152 17.16 1.67 -5.61
CA GLU A 152 18.43 2.13 -6.18
C GLU A 152 18.72 3.60 -5.84
N SER A 153 17.67 4.42 -5.70
CA SER A 153 17.81 5.86 -5.42
C SER A 153 18.02 6.16 -3.94
N ARG A 154 17.44 5.35 -3.06
CA ARG A 154 17.47 5.51 -1.59
C ARG A 154 17.68 4.15 -0.91
N PRO A 155 18.86 3.52 -1.07
CA PRO A 155 19.13 2.18 -0.54
C PRO A 155 19.05 2.11 0.98
N GLU A 156 19.32 3.22 1.68
CA GLU A 156 19.22 3.33 3.13
C GLU A 156 17.77 3.19 3.63
N LEU A 157 16.83 3.89 2.99
CA LEU A 157 15.40 3.76 3.30
C LEU A 157 14.91 2.35 3.00
N TYR A 158 15.31 1.80 1.85
CA TYR A 158 14.97 0.43 1.51
C TYR A 158 15.47 -0.55 2.57
N GLY A 159 16.75 -0.49 2.94
CA GLY A 159 17.37 -1.38 3.92
C GLY A 159 16.76 -1.26 5.31
N PHE A 160 16.32 -0.06 5.70
CA PHE A 160 15.63 0.15 6.97
C PHE A 160 14.19 -0.38 6.95
N TRP A 161 13.35 0.08 6.03
CA TRP A 161 11.93 -0.23 6.05
C TRP A 161 11.62 -1.66 5.61
N SER A 162 12.39 -2.24 4.68
CA SER A 162 12.16 -3.61 4.20
C SER A 162 12.25 -4.67 5.28
N LYS A 163 13.05 -4.46 6.33
CA LYS A 163 13.18 -5.41 7.45
C LYS A 163 11.95 -5.47 8.35
N LEU A 164 11.10 -4.45 8.32
CA LEU A 164 9.84 -4.47 9.07
C LEU A 164 8.77 -5.32 8.38
N PHE A 165 8.89 -5.59 7.08
CA PHE A 165 7.88 -6.32 6.32
C PHE A 165 7.68 -7.76 6.84
N PRO A 166 8.73 -8.57 7.05
CA PRO A 166 8.54 -9.91 7.61
C PRO A 166 7.97 -9.89 9.02
N VAL A 167 8.29 -8.87 9.81
CA VAL A 167 7.82 -8.74 11.20
C VAL A 167 6.35 -8.31 11.25
N CYS A 168 5.94 -7.41 10.36
CA CYS A 168 4.61 -6.81 10.39
C CYS A 168 3.60 -7.58 9.54
N TYR A 169 4.01 -8.05 8.36
CA TYR A 169 3.11 -8.64 7.36
C TYR A 169 3.35 -10.14 7.11
N ASP A 170 4.33 -10.74 7.78
CA ASP A 170 4.78 -12.12 7.56
C ASP A 170 5.19 -12.39 6.10
N ARG A 171 5.70 -11.35 5.42
CA ARG A 171 6.07 -11.36 4.00
C ARG A 171 7.27 -10.47 3.76
N SER A 172 8.03 -10.75 2.71
CA SER A 172 9.05 -9.83 2.22
C SER A 172 8.43 -8.70 1.38
N VAL A 173 9.16 -7.59 1.22
CA VAL A 173 8.75 -6.49 0.33
C VAL A 173 8.42 -7.01 -1.09
N GLN A 174 9.22 -7.93 -1.62
CA GLN A 174 9.04 -8.51 -2.95
C GLN A 174 7.76 -9.34 -3.05
N GLN A 175 7.44 -10.09 -1.99
CA GLN A 175 6.19 -10.84 -1.92
C GLN A 175 5.02 -9.87 -1.87
N SER A 176 5.09 -8.84 -1.02
CA SER A 176 4.04 -7.81 -0.90
C SER A 176 3.79 -7.04 -2.20
N THR A 177 4.76 -6.91 -3.10
CA THR A 177 4.55 -6.31 -4.44
C THR A 177 3.90 -7.24 -5.47
N SER A 178 3.85 -8.55 -5.21
CA SER A 178 3.44 -9.56 -6.20
C SER A 178 1.95 -9.94 -6.12
N PHE A 179 1.21 -9.42 -5.14
CA PHE A 179 -0.16 -9.84 -4.84
C PHE A 179 -1.29 -9.03 -5.53
N PHE A 180 -0.96 -8.07 -6.40
CA PHE A 180 -1.94 -7.28 -7.18
C PHE A 180 -1.47 -6.98 -8.60
#